data_AF-A0A2L2XCE5-F1
#
_entry.id   AF-A0A2L2XCE5-F1
#
_cell.length_a   1.000
_cell.length_b   1.000
_cell.length_c   1.000
_cell.angle_alpha   90.00
_cell.angle_beta   90.00
_cell.angle_gamma   90.00
#
_symmetry.space_group_name_H-M   'P 1'
#
loop_
_entity.id
_entity.type
_entity.pdbx_description
1 polymer ?
#
loop_
_entity_poly.entity_id
_entity_poly.type
_entity_poly.pdbx_seq_one_letter_code
_entity_poly.pdbx_strand_id
1 'polypeptide(L)'
;MKEPFKFQTLPERIAALFTEIHSDTAIDLLHNNDEYGQLHQRKGELTERHPFISAVLEGEGPVALSREEHKILTDYLDTATRMEDMERMQLYFRGHTGSFSYLKKIGAL
;
A
#
# COMPACT_ATOMS: atom_id res chain seq x y z
N MET A 1 -12.61 -34.64 -14.13
CA MET A 1 -13.24 -33.60 -14.97
C MET A 1 -12.23 -32.46 -15.07
N LYS A 2 -11.66 -32.17 -16.24
CA LYS A 2 -10.73 -31.04 -16.37
C LYS A 2 -11.55 -29.76 -16.27
N GLU A 3 -11.14 -28.82 -15.43
CA GLU A 3 -11.82 -27.52 -15.38
C GLU A 3 -11.81 -26.88 -16.78
N PRO A 4 -12.95 -26.31 -17.22
CA PRO A 4 -13.01 -25.64 -18.51
C PRO A 4 -12.06 -24.44 -18.52
N PHE A 5 -11.32 -24.26 -19.61
CA PHE A 5 -10.45 -23.11 -19.80
C PHE A 5 -11.29 -21.83 -19.77
N LYS A 6 -11.13 -21.02 -18.72
CA LYS A 6 -11.81 -19.74 -18.58
C LYS A 6 -10.92 -18.65 -19.15
N PHE A 7 -11.28 -18.13 -20.32
CA PHE A 7 -10.66 -16.91 -20.85
C PHE A 7 -10.99 -15.76 -19.90
N GLN A 8 -9.98 -15.22 -19.22
CA GLN A 8 -10.09 -13.99 -18.46
C GLN A 8 -9.70 -12.81 -19.36
N THR A 9 -10.53 -11.78 -19.34
CA THR A 9 -10.22 -10.48 -19.95
C THR A 9 -9.03 -9.84 -19.21
N LEU A 10 -8.38 -8.86 -19.85
CA LEU A 10 -7.27 -8.14 -19.22
C LEU A 10 -7.69 -7.44 -17.89
N PRO A 11 -8.86 -6.77 -17.80
CA PRO A 11 -9.33 -6.21 -16.53
C PRO A 11 -9.51 -7.25 -15.42
N GLU A 12 -10.08 -8.43 -15.73
CA GLU A 12 -10.26 -9.51 -14.74
C GLU A 12 -8.92 -10.03 -14.23
N ARG A 13 -7.92 -10.16 -15.11
CA ARG A 13 -6.56 -10.55 -14.73
C ARG A 13 -5.89 -9.52 -13.84
N ILE A 14 -6.00 -8.23 -14.16
CA ILE A 14 -5.42 -7.15 -13.35
C ILE A 14 -6.08 -7.11 -11.97
N ALA A 15 -7.42 -7.24 -11.90
CA ALA A 15 -8.14 -7.30 -10.63
C ALA A 15 -7.71 -8.50 -9.78
N ALA A 16 -7.53 -9.68 -10.38
CA ALA A 16 -7.06 -10.87 -9.69
C ALA A 16 -5.62 -10.73 -9.15
N LEU A 17 -4.78 -9.94 -9.84
CA LEU A 17 -3.39 -9.68 -9.46
C LEU A 17 -3.22 -8.43 -8.59
N PHE A 18 -4.30 -7.75 -8.20
CA PHE A 18 -4.22 -6.45 -7.53
C PHE A 18 -3.36 -6.49 -6.26
N THR A 19 -3.53 -7.51 -5.41
CA THR A 19 -2.74 -7.68 -4.19
C THR A 19 -1.26 -7.84 -4.48
N GLU A 20 -0.90 -8.64 -5.49
CA GLU A 20 0.50 -8.85 -5.90
C GLU A 20 1.10 -7.55 -6.46
N ILE A 21 0.38 -6.84 -7.33
CA ILE A 21 0.80 -5.56 -7.88
C ILE A 21 1.01 -4.53 -6.77
N HIS A 22 0.13 -4.50 -5.77
CA HIS A 22 0.24 -3.62 -4.61
C HIS A 22 1.47 -3.97 -3.76
N SER A 23 1.66 -5.24 -3.41
CA SER A 23 2.82 -5.71 -2.65
C SER A 23 4.14 -5.44 -3.36
N ASP A 24 4.23 -5.72 -4.66
CA ASP A 24 5.40 -5.41 -5.48
C ASP A 24 5.72 -3.92 -5.46
N THR A 25 4.68 -3.07 -5.49
CA THR A 25 4.83 -1.62 -5.48
C THR A 25 5.41 -1.13 -4.15
N ALA A 26 4.93 -1.68 -3.02
CA ALA A 26 5.48 -1.38 -1.70
C ALA A 26 6.94 -1.86 -1.56
N ILE A 27 7.26 -3.06 -2.06
CA ILE A 27 8.64 -3.60 -2.05
C ILE A 27 9.58 -2.74 -2.90
N ASP A 28 9.14 -2.32 -4.08
CA ASP A 28 9.91 -1.44 -4.97
C ASP A 28 10.20 -0.10 -4.28
N LEU A 29 9.19 0.52 -3.67
CA LEU A 29 9.36 1.75 -2.88
C LEU A 29 10.32 1.54 -1.70
N LEU A 30 10.21 0.43 -0.99
CA LEU A 30 11.09 0.13 0.14
C LEU A 30 12.57 0.03 -0.24
N HIS A 31 12.87 -0.52 -1.42
CA HIS A 31 14.25 -0.67 -1.89
C HIS A 31 14.80 0.56 -2.59
N ASN A 32 13.94 1.36 -3.24
CA ASN A 32 14.37 2.39 -4.18
C ASN A 32 14.00 3.82 -3.75
N ASN A 33 13.27 4.01 -2.64
CA ASN A 33 12.87 5.32 -2.15
C ASN A 33 13.26 5.50 -0.66
N ASP A 34 14.29 6.33 -0.43
CA ASP A 34 14.83 6.60 0.91
C ASP A 34 13.78 7.19 1.88
N GLU A 35 12.91 8.07 1.39
CA GLU A 35 11.84 8.68 2.20
C GLU A 35 10.84 7.61 2.65
N TYR A 36 10.40 6.75 1.72
CA TYR A 36 9.49 5.66 2.04
C TYR A 36 10.13 4.68 3.03
N GLY A 37 11.41 4.33 2.85
CA GLY A 37 12.15 3.49 3.80
C GLY A 37 12.22 4.09 5.21
N GLN A 38 12.46 5.40 5.33
CA GLN A 38 12.46 6.10 6.61
C GLN A 38 11.07 6.11 7.27
N LEU A 39 10.01 6.34 6.49
CA LEU A 39 8.63 6.27 6.98
C LEU A 39 8.27 4.86 7.46
N HIS A 40 8.67 3.84 6.71
CA HIS A 40 8.46 2.43 7.08
C HIS A 40 9.16 2.11 8.41
N GLN A 41 10.42 2.54 8.57
CA GLN A 41 11.15 2.38 9.84
C GLN A 41 10.43 3.12 10.98
N ARG A 42 10.04 4.39 10.77
CA ARG A 42 9.34 5.20 11.79
C ARG A 42 8.04 4.53 12.25
N LYS A 43 7.24 4.02 11.30
CA LYS A 43 6.01 3.28 11.58
C LYS A 43 6.30 2.04 12.43
N GLY A 44 7.33 1.27 12.08
CA GLY A 44 7.78 0.11 12.86
C GLY A 44 8.17 0.48 14.30
N GLU A 45 9.03 1.49 14.47
CA GLU A 45 9.48 1.95 15.79
C GLU A 45 8.34 2.45 16.67
N LEU A 46 7.37 3.18 16.10
CA LEU A 46 6.19 3.64 16.82
C LEU A 46 5.37 2.45 17.34
N THR A 47 5.13 1.46 16.49
CA THR A 47 4.32 0.29 16.85
C THR A 47 5.00 -0.60 17.89
N GLU A 48 6.33 -0.78 17.78
CA GLU A 48 7.13 -1.57 18.73
C GLU A 48 7.18 -0.91 20.13
N ARG A 49 7.43 0.40 20.18
CA ARG A 49 7.59 1.12 21.45
C ARG A 49 6.27 1.47 22.12
N HIS A 50 5.18 1.48 21.36
CA HIS A 50 3.88 1.93 21.84
C HIS A 50 2.77 0.91 21.51
N PRO A 51 2.67 -0.20 22.26
CA PRO A 51 1.68 -1.26 22.01
C PRO A 51 0.22 -0.80 22.05
N PHE A 52 -0.07 0.35 22.68
CA PHE A 52 -1.41 0.94 22.68
C PHE A 52 -1.90 1.25 21.26
N ILE A 53 -1.00 1.52 20.30
CA ILE A 53 -1.37 1.78 18.90
C ILE A 53 -2.15 0.59 18.33
N SER A 54 -1.66 -0.64 18.49
CA SER A 54 -2.39 -1.83 18.04
C SER A 54 -3.72 -1.99 18.76
N ALA A 55 -3.77 -1.72 20.06
CA ALA A 55 -5.03 -1.77 20.82
C ALA A 55 -6.07 -0.75 20.32
N VAL A 56 -5.64 0.41 19.83
CA VAL A 56 -6.53 1.43 19.24
C VAL A 56 -6.99 1.04 17.84
N LEU A 57 -6.10 0.49 17.02
CA LEU A 57 -6.39 0.20 15.60
C LEU A 57 -7.16 -1.10 15.39
N GLU A 58 -6.91 -2.11 16.22
CA GLU A 58 -7.44 -3.48 16.05
C GLU A 58 -8.39 -3.89 17.18
N GLY A 59 -8.40 -3.15 18.29
CA GLY A 59 -9.25 -3.44 19.45
C GLY A 59 -10.71 -3.04 19.25
N GLU A 60 -11.56 -3.50 20.18
CA GLU A 60 -12.99 -3.20 20.20
C GLU A 60 -13.36 -2.43 21.47
N GLY A 61 -14.34 -1.53 21.35
CA GLY A 61 -14.89 -0.77 22.48
C GLY A 61 -14.35 0.67 22.60
N PRO A 62 -14.68 1.38 23.69
CA PRO A 62 -14.28 2.76 23.87
C PRO A 62 -12.77 2.89 24.12
N VAL A 63 -12.16 3.88 23.47
CA VAL A 63 -10.74 4.23 23.65
C VAL A 63 -10.63 5.55 24.39
N ALA A 64 -9.73 5.62 25.37
CA ALA A 64 -9.32 6.86 26.02
C ALA A 64 -7.80 7.01 25.89
N LEU A 65 -7.35 8.17 25.39
CA LEU A 65 -5.93 8.47 25.20
C LEU A 65 -5.52 9.63 26.09
N SER A 66 -4.33 9.52 26.69
CA SER A 66 -3.61 10.67 27.22
C SER A 66 -3.21 11.63 26.11
N ARG A 67 -2.77 12.84 26.47
CA ARG A 67 -2.28 13.83 25.50
C ARG A 67 -1.05 13.30 24.75
N GLU A 68 -0.18 12.61 25.46
CA GLU A 68 1.04 12.01 24.94
C GLU A 68 0.71 10.87 23.96
N GLU A 69 -0.19 9.96 24.33
CA GLU A 69 -0.65 8.88 23.45
C GLU A 69 -1.35 9.41 22.21
N HIS A 70 -2.19 10.44 22.34
CA HIS A 70 -2.82 11.10 21.19
C HIS A 70 -1.76 11.66 20.22
N LYS A 71 -0.71 12.30 20.74
CA LYS A 71 0.37 12.84 19.90
C LYS A 71 1.13 11.73 19.17
N ILE A 72 1.43 10.63 19.86
CA ILE A 72 2.10 9.45 19.28
C ILE A 72 1.23 8.81 18.19
N LEU A 73 -0.07 8.64 18.45
CA LEU A 73 -1.00 8.10 17.47
C LEU A 73 -1.14 9.00 16.24
N THR A 74 -1.15 10.32 16.44
CA THR A 74 -1.20 11.28 15.32
C THR A 74 0.03 11.15 14.42
N ASP A 75 1.23 10.99 15.00
CA ASP A 75 2.47 10.76 14.26
C ASP A 75 2.46 9.42 13.50
N TYR A 76 1.92 8.36 14.12
CA TYR A 76 1.72 7.08 13.45
C TYR A 76 0.78 7.22 12.24
N LEU A 77 -0.36 7.88 12.42
CA LEU A 77 -1.35 8.06 11.35
C LEU A 77 -0.79 8.92 10.20
N ASP A 78 -0.10 10.02 10.50
CA ASP A 78 0.56 10.84 9.47
C ASP A 78 1.61 10.03 8.69
N THR A 79 2.43 9.26 9.39
CA THR A 79 3.42 8.37 8.77
C THR A 79 2.75 7.35 7.86
N ALA A 80 1.67 6.69 8.33
CA ALA A 80 0.95 5.69 7.55
C ALA A 80 0.26 6.31 6.32
N THR A 81 -0.41 7.45 6.47
CA THR A 81 -1.07 8.15 5.35
C THR A 81 -0.06 8.58 4.29
N ARG A 82 1.12 9.09 4.69
CA ARG A 82 2.17 9.45 3.73
C ARG A 82 2.68 8.24 2.94
N MET A 83 2.87 7.09 3.61
CA MET A 83 3.23 5.86 2.92
C MET A 83 2.16 5.43 1.89
N GLU A 84 0.89 5.45 2.29
CA GLU A 84 -0.23 5.12 1.40
C GLU A 84 -0.34 6.07 0.20
N ASP A 85 -0.06 7.36 0.40
CA ASP A 85 -0.04 8.36 -0.68
C ASP A 85 1.05 8.05 -1.71
N MET A 86 2.24 7.66 -1.25
CA MET A 86 3.35 7.28 -2.12
C MET A 86 3.05 6.01 -2.91
N GLU A 87 2.52 4.97 -2.24
CA GLU A 87 2.10 3.71 -2.87
C GLU A 87 1.03 3.97 -3.94
N ARG A 88 0.00 4.75 -3.61
CA ARG A 88 -1.08 5.10 -4.53
C ARG A 88 -0.58 5.90 -5.73
N MET A 89 0.34 6.84 -5.51
CA MET A 89 0.98 7.58 -6.60
C MET A 89 1.77 6.64 -7.53
N GLN A 90 2.53 5.71 -6.97
CA GLN A 90 3.31 4.76 -7.76
C GLN A 90 2.41 3.79 -8.56
N LEU A 91 1.30 3.34 -7.97
CA LEU A 91 0.28 2.55 -8.68
C LEU A 91 -0.33 3.33 -9.86
N TYR A 92 -0.62 4.63 -9.67
CA TYR A 92 -1.12 5.49 -10.74
C TYR A 92 -0.13 5.55 -11.91
N PHE A 93 1.15 5.81 -11.65
CA PHE A 93 2.18 5.86 -12.70
C PHE A 93 2.40 4.50 -13.38
N ARG A 94 2.41 3.41 -12.62
CA ARG A 94 2.53 2.04 -13.15
C ARG A 94 1.36 1.72 -14.08
N GLY A 95 0.14 2.09 -13.70
CA GLY A 95 -1.06 1.96 -14.55
C GLY A 95 -0.92 2.71 -15.88
N HIS A 96 -0.54 3.99 -15.84
CA HIS A 96 -0.37 4.82 -17.04
C HIS A 96 0.72 4.26 -17.97
N THR A 97 1.85 3.87 -17.39
CA THR A 97 2.98 3.28 -18.15
C THR A 97 2.57 1.96 -18.79
N GLY A 98 1.82 1.13 -18.07
CA GLY A 98 1.25 -0.12 -18.58
C GLY A 98 0.29 0.10 -19.74
N SER A 99 -0.65 1.03 -19.60
CA SER A 99 -1.60 1.40 -20.66
C SER A 99 -0.87 1.92 -21.90
N PHE A 100 0.09 2.83 -21.75
CA PHE A 100 0.86 3.37 -22.87
C PHE A 100 1.69 2.30 -23.58
N SER A 101 2.33 1.41 -22.81
CA SER A 101 3.10 0.28 -23.36
C SER A 101 2.19 -0.69 -24.13
N TYR A 102 0.98 -0.94 -23.63
CA TYR A 102 0.00 -1.76 -24.32
C TYR A 102 -0.46 -1.15 -25.65
N LEU A 103 -0.77 0.16 -25.67
CA LEU A 103 -1.19 0.85 -26.89
C LEU A 103 -0.12 0.80 -27.98
N LYS A 104 1.16 0.99 -27.63
CA LYS A 104 2.29 0.79 -28.55
C LYS A 104 2.35 -0.64 -29.09
N LYS A 105 2.18 -1.64 -28.21
CA LYS A 105 2.25 -3.06 -28.59
C LYS A 105 1.19 -3.45 -29.62
N ILE A 106 0.00 -2.84 -29.57
CA ILE A 106 -1.08 -3.12 -30.53
C ILE A 106 -1.07 -2.20 -31.75
N GLY A 107 -0.11 -1.28 -31.86
CA GLY A 107 -0.01 -0.32 -32.96
C GLY A 107 -1.09 0.77 -32.95
N ALA A 108 -1.67 1.05 -31.77
CA ALA A 108 -2.63 2.14 -31.58
C ALA A 108 -1.95 3.49 -31.26
N LEU A 109 -0.64 3.47 -31.02
CA LEU A 109 0.27 4.61 -30.82
C LEU A 109 1.60 4.35 -31.52
#